data_AF-A0A8B4R8W5-F1
#
_entry.id   AF-A0A8B4R8W5-F1
#
_cell.length_a   1.000
_cell.length_b   1.000
_cell.length_c   1.000
_cell.angle_alpha   90.00
_cell.angle_beta   90.00
_cell.angle_gamma   90.00
#
_symmetry.space_group_name_H-M   'P 1'
#
loop_
_entity.id
_entity.type
_entity.pdbx_description
1 polymer ?
#
loop_
_entity_poly.entity_id
_entity_poly.type
_entity_poly.pdbx_seq_one_letter_code
_entity_poly.pdbx_strand_id
1 'polypeptide(L)' 'MSTDLRASAALILAGMVAQGQTVVGQLTHLDRGYYQFHEKLAALGANIKRVSEA' A
#
# COMPACT_ATOMS: atom_id res chain seq x y z
N MET A 1 -7.40 2.58 -6.67
CA MET A 1 -7.65 1.15 -6.95
C MET A 1 -6.44 0.63 -7.72
N SER A 2 -5.85 -0.48 -7.30
CA SER A 2 -4.68 -1.03 -7.98
C SER A 2 -5.07 -1.90 -9.18
N THR A 3 -4.31 -1.81 -10.27
CA THR A 3 -4.52 -2.56 -11.52
C THR A 3 -3.58 -3.75 -11.69
N ASP A 4 -2.41 -3.71 -11.05
CA ASP A 4 -1.37 -4.73 -11.16
C ASP A 4 -0.38 -4.66 -9.99
N LEU A 5 0.56 -5.62 -9.94
CA LEU A 5 1.52 -5.75 -8.85
C LEU A 5 2.36 -4.48 -8.66
N ARG A 6 2.89 -3.90 -9.74
CA ARG A 6 3.81 -2.77 -9.66
C ARG A 6 3.05 -1.47 -9.46
N ALA A 7 1.89 -1.31 -10.09
CA ALA A 7 0.99 -0.18 -9.84
C ALA A 7 0.55 -0.11 -8.37
N SER A 8 0.30 -1.27 -7.73
CA SER A 8 -0.03 -1.33 -6.29
C SER A 8 1.03 -0.64 -5.44
N ALA A 9 2.29 -1.02 -5.63
CA ALA A 9 3.41 -0.46 -4.88
C ALA A 9 3.63 1.02 -5.23
N ALA A 10 3.53 1.38 -6.51
CA ALA A 10 3.67 2.77 -6.97
C ALA A 10 2.64 3.70 -6.32
N LEU A 11 1.36 3.29 -6.25
CA LEU A 11 0.31 4.07 -5.60
C LEU A 11 0.55 4.24 -4.09
N ILE A 12 1.05 3.21 -3.41
CA ILE A 12 1.39 3.28 -1.98
C ILE A 12 2.51 4.31 -1.75
N LEU A 13 3.58 4.26 -2.56
CA LEU A 13 4.69 5.21 -2.46
C LEU A 13 4.24 6.63 -2.79
N ALA A 14 3.38 6.81 -3.79
CA ALA A 14 2.80 8.11 -4.11
C ALA A 14 1.97 8.66 -2.94
N GLY A 15 1.23 7.79 -2.24
CA GLY A 15 0.46 8.16 -1.06
C GLY A 15 1.31 8.65 0.13
N MET A 16 2.58 8.24 0.20
CA MET A 16 3.50 8.67 1.27
C MET A 16 3.97 10.12 1.12
N VAL A 17 3.97 10.66 -0.10
CA VAL A 17 4.35 12.05 -0.39
C VAL A 17 3.15 12.97 -0.64
N ALA A 18 1.96 12.39 -0.77
CA ALA A 18 0.72 13.13 -0.98
C ALA A 18 0.29 13.89 0.28
N GLN A 19 -0.45 14.98 0.10
CA GLN A 19 -1.10 15.67 1.21
C GLN A 19 -2.41 14.95 1.58
N GLY A 20 -2.64 14.78 2.89
CA GLY A 20 -3.83 14.11 3.41
C GLY A 20 -3.69 12.59 3.50
N GLN A 21 -4.80 11.87 3.38
CA GLN A 21 -4.85 10.40 3.50
C GLN A 21 -5.11 9.75 2.15
N THR A 22 -4.25 8.80 1.77
CA THR A 22 -4.46 7.96 0.58
C THR A 22 -4.99 6.58 0.98
N VAL A 23 -6.01 6.10 0.27
CA VAL A 23 -6.56 4.75 0.45
C VAL A 23 -6.37 3.95 -0.84
N VAL A 24 -5.66 2.83 -0.76
CA VAL A 24 -5.38 1.95 -1.91
C VAL A 24 -6.13 0.63 -1.74
N GLY A 25 -7.15 0.41 -2.58
CA GLY A 25 -7.92 -0.84 -2.64
C GLY A 25 -7.47 -1.80 -3.74
N GLN A 26 -8.08 -3.00 -3.80
CA GLN A 26 -7.72 -4.13 -4.68
C GLN A 26 -6.27 -4.61 -4.49
N LEU A 27 -5.90 -4.92 -3.24
CA LEU A 27 -4.54 -5.33 -2.89
C LEU A 27 -4.19 -6.78 -3.29
N THR A 28 -5.10 -7.53 -3.91
CA THR A 28 -4.86 -8.90 -4.40
C THR A 28 -3.65 -8.98 -5.35
N HIS A 29 -3.41 -7.94 -6.15
CA HIS A 29 -2.21 -7.87 -6.98
C HIS A 29 -0.93 -7.65 -6.19
N LEU A 30 -0.98 -6.82 -5.13
CA LEU A 30 0.15 -6.54 -4.26
C LEU A 30 0.60 -7.80 -3.51
N ASP A 31 -0.37 -8.54 -2.97
CA ASP A 31 -0.12 -9.73 -2.15
C ASP A 31 0.58 -10.86 -2.90
N ARG A 32 0.43 -10.90 -4.23
CA ARG A 32 1.10 -11.89 -5.10
C ARG A 32 2.60 -11.67 -5.24
N GLY A 33 3.12 -10.49 -4.92
CA GLY A 33 4.54 -10.17 -5.15
C GLY A 33 5.24 -9.40 -4.04
N TYR A 34 4.50 -8.85 -3.06
CA TYR A 34 5.10 -8.22 -1.89
C TYR A 34 4.55 -8.80 -0.59
N TYR A 35 5.40 -9.58 0.08
CA TYR A 35 5.11 -10.13 1.40
C TYR A 35 5.23 -9.06 2.49
N GLN A 36 4.16 -8.88 3.27
CA GLN A 36 4.06 -7.95 4.41
C GLN A 36 4.57 -6.53 4.09
N PHE A 37 4.21 -6.02 2.90
CA PHE A 37 4.73 -4.74 2.39
C PHE A 37 4.52 -3.57 3.36
N HIS A 38 3.31 -3.45 3.89
CA HIS A 38 2.95 -2.41 4.86
C HIS A 38 3.74 -2.50 6.17
N GLU A 39 4.01 -3.71 6.70
CA GLU A 39 4.80 -3.89 7.92
C GLU A 39 6.25 -3.45 7.72
N LYS A 40 6.85 -3.81 6.57
CA LYS A 40 8.22 -3.40 6.23
C LYS A 40 8.33 -1.89 6.08
N LEU A 41 7.36 -1.25 5.45
CA LEU A 41 7.33 0.22 5.34
C LEU A 41 7.11 0.89 6.71
N ALA A 42 6.22 0.34 7.55
CA ALA A 42 6.01 0.84 8.90
C ALA A 42 7.26 0.71 9.77
N ALA A 43 8.02 -0.39 9.64
CA ALA A 43 9.30 -0.58 10.32
C ALA A 43 10.37 0.45 9.88
N LEU A 44 10.23 1.03 8.68
CA LEU A 44 11.06 2.14 8.19
C LEU A 44 10.51 3.53 8.59
N GLY A 45 9.43 3.59 9.37
CA GLY A 45 8.83 4.82 9.86
C GLY A 45 7.67 5.38 9.02
N ALA A 46 7.17 4.63 8.03
CA ALA A 46 6.01 5.07 7.25
C ALA A 46 4.72 5.04 8.10
N ASN A 47 3.92 6.10 8.02
CA ASN A 47 2.56 6.10 8.58
C ASN A 47 1.60 5.35 7.63
N ILE A 48 1.59 4.03 7.74
CA ILE A 48 0.80 3.13 6.88
C ILE A 48 0.14 2.04 7.73
N LYS A 49 -1.10 1.68 7.38
CA LYS A 49 -1.83 0.57 8.00
C LYS A 49 -2.60 -0.20 6.93
N ARG A 50 -2.70 -1.52 7.11
CA ARG A 50 -3.62 -2.36 6.34
C ARG A 50 -4.90 -2.54 7.14
N VAL A 51 -6.04 -2.30 6.50
CA VAL A 51 -7.36 -2.44 7.10
C VAL A 51 -8.19 -3.41 6.27
N SER A 52 -9.01 -4.22 6.93
CA SER A 52 -10.06 -5.03 6.29
C SER A 52 -11.33 -4.20 6.23
N GLU A 53 -11.98 -4.15 5.06
CA GLU A 53 -13.37 -3.73 4.99
C GLU A 53 -14.25 -4.79 5.67
N ALA A 54 -15.26 -4.34 6.42
CA ALA A 54 -16.23 -5.20 7.08
C ALA A 54 -17.31 -5.69 6.12
#